data_AF-A0A836MDI5-F1
#
_entry.id   AF-A0A836MDI5-F1
#
_cell.length_a   1.000
_cell.length_b   1.000
_cell.length_c   1.000
_cell.angle_alpha   90.00
_cell.angle_beta   90.00
_cell.angle_gamma   90.00
#
_symmetry.space_group_name_H-M   'P 1'
#
loop_
_entity.id
_entity.type
_entity.pdbx_description
1 polymer ?
#
loop_
_entity_poly.entity_id
_entity_poly.type
_entity_poly.pdbx_seq_one_letter_code
_entity_poly.pdbx_strand_id
1 'polypeptide(L)'
;MEGDFYSWYSDKNQWNPKIYNSIKNIIKELEFYSSSNFSYEFQTIDIFKDLYMEIMPNEIRHSLGEYFTPSWMADHVVSRSLEKLNKESWKAIDPCCGSGVFLISLIKSILDKHELYSLTIKEKQELLLRILSSVYGIDLNPLSVLTARVSYFLAIRPLIDEQKIEIPVYLGDSANIPQKIELDNIACYTYTVETKQGDFNIIFPCNFVESSSFFERMYRLQTTVEAEDPKLLYHQIIENIDKDSINNKIKQSIKILSSKLVELHKNEWDGIWIRITSNFMLIARVKEMDLILGNPPWVKWEFLPQNYAEKIKSLCIDRKLFSGQSYMGAISLNLCALIANVTSDKWLTNKGLLAFLMPKTIMTQDSYAGFRNFYLSDGSRMYLSEIDDWSNAGNPFIVTTEKFMTYFYEKNPVDYSNGIPINLFYKKSNVKITEVNRFHTFEKVKDFFQIKDGMAYQLSENRTGFTLLPERDYTILRKLKLISGTSDYKARSGVEFTPAEVYFIEPEKRTSKNTFYFRNSEFKNSVYKVAKN
;
A
#
# COMPACT_ATOMS: atom_id res chain seq x y z
N MET A 1 7.15 -22.87 -1.17
CA MET A 1 6.80 -21.80 -2.13
C MET A 1 5.45 -22.16 -2.72
N GLU A 2 4.52 -21.21 -2.73
CA GLU A 2 3.20 -21.40 -3.35
C GLU A 2 3.38 -21.76 -4.84
N GLY A 3 2.58 -22.70 -5.36
CA GLY A 3 2.34 -22.79 -6.80
C GLY A 3 1.54 -21.55 -7.18
N ASP A 4 2.19 -20.60 -7.84
CA ASP A 4 1.68 -19.24 -7.96
C ASP A 4 0.94 -18.95 -9.29
N PHE A 5 0.46 -17.71 -9.51
CA PHE A 5 0.05 -17.12 -10.80
C PHE A 5 1.05 -17.42 -11.95
N TYR A 6 2.28 -17.82 -11.59
CA TYR A 6 3.40 -18.11 -12.48
C TYR A 6 3.79 -19.59 -12.52
N SER A 7 3.01 -20.49 -11.91
CA SER A 7 3.27 -21.95 -11.95
C SER A 7 2.69 -22.65 -13.18
N TRP A 8 2.25 -21.88 -14.20
CA TRP A 8 1.72 -22.42 -15.47
C TRP A 8 2.67 -23.44 -16.10
N TYR A 9 3.99 -23.22 -16.00
CA TYR A 9 4.97 -24.11 -16.59
C TYR A 9 4.94 -25.49 -15.92
N SER A 10 4.59 -25.57 -14.64
CA SER A 10 4.50 -26.82 -13.88
C SER A 10 3.15 -27.54 -14.01
N ASP A 11 2.19 -26.95 -14.73
CA ASP A 11 0.91 -27.58 -15.01
C ASP A 11 1.11 -28.86 -15.83
N LYS A 12 0.39 -29.93 -15.48
CA LYS A 12 0.55 -31.25 -16.10
C LYS A 12 0.24 -31.24 -17.60
N ASN A 13 -0.64 -30.36 -18.06
CA ASN A 13 -1.02 -30.23 -19.46
C ASN A 13 -0.02 -29.38 -20.26
N GLN A 14 0.80 -28.56 -19.59
CA GLN A 14 1.77 -27.70 -20.24
C GLN A 14 3.20 -28.26 -20.18
N TRP A 15 3.56 -28.91 -19.08
CA TRP A 15 4.91 -29.43 -18.86
C TRP A 15 5.32 -30.43 -19.94
N ASN A 16 6.48 -30.16 -20.55
CA ASN A 16 7.02 -31.02 -21.59
C ASN A 16 8.56 -30.96 -21.60
N PRO A 17 9.24 -31.90 -22.29
CA PRO A 17 10.69 -31.93 -22.33
C PRO A 17 11.36 -30.63 -22.85
N LYS A 18 10.68 -29.85 -23.70
CA LYS A 18 11.20 -28.57 -24.18
C LYS A 18 11.23 -27.54 -23.05
N ILE A 19 10.12 -27.37 -22.33
CA ILE A 19 10.03 -26.47 -21.17
C ILE A 19 11.06 -26.86 -20.11
N TYR A 20 11.17 -28.15 -19.78
CA TYR A 20 12.17 -28.66 -18.85
C TYR A 20 13.59 -28.26 -19.26
N ASN A 21 13.96 -28.49 -20.52
CA ASN A 21 15.30 -28.16 -21.01
C ASN A 21 15.54 -26.64 -21.03
N SER A 22 14.54 -25.84 -21.39
CA SER A 22 14.63 -24.38 -21.33
C SER A 22 14.86 -23.88 -19.90
N ILE A 23 14.06 -24.33 -18.94
CA ILE A 23 14.23 -23.96 -17.52
C ILE A 23 15.58 -24.42 -16.99
N LYS A 24 15.99 -25.65 -17.31
CA LYS A 24 17.30 -26.17 -16.94
C LYS A 24 18.45 -25.31 -17.49
N ASN A 25 18.34 -24.83 -18.72
CA ASN A 25 19.35 -23.95 -19.31
C ASN A 25 19.36 -22.57 -18.64
N ILE A 26 18.19 -22.01 -18.30
CA ILE A 26 18.10 -20.77 -17.53
C ILE A 26 18.78 -20.94 -16.16
N ILE A 27 18.49 -22.03 -15.44
CA ILE A 27 19.11 -22.31 -14.14
C ILE A 27 20.63 -22.41 -14.26
N LYS A 28 21.14 -23.15 -15.26
CA LYS A 28 22.58 -23.27 -15.50
C LYS A 28 23.25 -21.93 -15.79
N GLU A 29 22.60 -21.08 -16.57
CA GLU A 29 23.10 -19.74 -16.89
C GLU A 29 23.14 -18.89 -15.62
N LEU A 30 22.09 -18.91 -14.80
CA LEU A 30 22.02 -18.20 -13.51
C LEU A 30 23.05 -18.71 -12.50
N GLU A 31 23.30 -20.02 -12.44
CA GLU A 31 24.35 -20.62 -11.59
C GLU A 31 25.74 -20.06 -11.90
N PHE A 32 26.03 -19.75 -13.17
CA PHE A 32 27.30 -19.14 -13.56
C PHE A 32 27.53 -17.79 -12.86
N TYR A 33 26.46 -16.98 -12.72
CA TYR A 33 26.50 -15.69 -12.03
C TYR A 33 26.56 -15.81 -10.50
N SER A 34 26.08 -16.93 -9.93
CA SER A 34 26.05 -17.17 -8.48
C SER A 34 27.44 -17.28 -7.83
N SER A 35 28.47 -17.57 -8.64
CA SER A 35 29.88 -17.65 -8.25
C SER A 35 30.48 -16.30 -7.79
N SER A 36 29.76 -15.20 -8.02
CA SER A 36 30.15 -13.86 -7.58
C SER A 36 29.65 -13.68 -6.14
N ASN A 37 30.56 -13.71 -5.16
CA ASN A 37 30.28 -13.57 -3.72
C ASN A 37 29.13 -12.59 -3.41
N PHE A 38 27.92 -13.13 -3.20
CA PHE A 38 26.80 -12.46 -2.54
C PHE A 38 27.17 -12.22 -1.08
N SER A 39 28.04 -11.23 -0.88
CA SER A 39 28.74 -10.99 0.38
C SER A 39 27.90 -10.24 1.41
N TYR A 40 26.65 -9.87 1.08
CA TYR A 40 25.70 -9.31 2.04
C TYR A 40 24.27 -9.72 1.63
N GLU A 41 23.58 -10.48 2.48
CA GLU A 41 22.23 -11.03 2.24
C GLU A 41 21.18 -9.95 1.90
N PHE A 42 21.42 -8.71 2.33
CA PHE A 42 20.56 -7.55 2.04
C PHE A 42 20.81 -6.90 0.67
N GLN A 43 21.95 -7.14 0.00
CA GLN A 43 22.21 -6.66 -1.36
C GLN A 43 21.47 -7.50 -2.42
N THR A 44 21.26 -8.79 -2.15
CA THR A 44 20.47 -9.71 -2.98
C THR A 44 19.03 -9.22 -3.20
N ILE A 45 18.50 -8.42 -2.27
CA ILE A 45 17.12 -7.94 -2.27
C ILE A 45 16.88 -6.87 -3.34
N ASP A 46 17.87 -5.99 -3.58
CA ASP A 46 17.77 -4.99 -4.63
C ASP A 46 17.84 -5.62 -6.03
N ILE A 47 18.47 -6.80 -6.19
CA ILE A 47 18.45 -7.55 -7.46
C ILE A 47 17.03 -8.00 -7.84
N PHE A 48 16.22 -8.48 -6.88
CA PHE A 48 14.85 -8.88 -7.19
C PHE A 48 13.94 -7.68 -7.50
N LYS A 49 14.19 -6.55 -6.84
CA LYS A 49 13.53 -5.28 -7.16
C LYS A 49 13.90 -4.82 -8.58
N ASP A 50 15.18 -4.81 -8.92
CA ASP A 50 15.66 -4.39 -10.23
C ASP A 50 15.11 -5.32 -11.32
N LEU A 51 15.12 -6.64 -11.09
CA LEU A 51 14.51 -7.64 -11.97
C LEU A 51 13.01 -7.39 -12.17
N TYR A 52 12.26 -7.11 -11.10
CA TYR A 52 10.84 -6.76 -11.21
C TYR A 52 10.65 -5.48 -12.03
N MET A 53 11.47 -4.46 -11.79
CA MET A 53 11.41 -3.18 -12.50
C MET A 53 11.73 -3.30 -13.99
N GLU A 54 12.59 -4.26 -14.38
CA GLU A 54 12.88 -4.61 -15.77
C GLU A 54 11.75 -5.40 -16.43
N ILE A 55 11.10 -6.31 -15.69
CA ILE A 55 9.99 -7.13 -16.22
C ILE A 55 8.70 -6.31 -16.38
N MET A 56 8.39 -5.42 -15.43
CA MET A 56 7.12 -4.68 -15.39
C MET A 56 7.21 -3.30 -16.07
N PRO A 57 6.47 -3.05 -17.17
CA PRO A 57 6.45 -1.76 -17.87
C PRO A 57 6.11 -0.59 -16.96
N ASN A 58 6.71 0.58 -17.23
CA ASN A 58 6.51 1.80 -16.44
C ASN A 58 5.05 2.25 -16.43
N GLU A 59 4.33 2.10 -17.54
CA GLU A 59 2.94 2.53 -17.69
C GLU A 59 2.01 1.73 -16.77
N ILE A 60 2.29 0.43 -16.59
CA ILE A 60 1.53 -0.46 -15.69
C ILE A 60 1.83 -0.11 -14.24
N ARG A 61 3.11 0.10 -13.90
CA ARG A 61 3.49 0.53 -12.54
C ARG A 61 2.88 1.89 -12.18
N HIS A 62 2.86 2.84 -13.12
CA HIS A 62 2.23 4.15 -12.93
C HIS A 62 0.71 4.08 -12.76
N SER A 63 0.01 3.25 -13.55
CA SER A 63 -1.45 3.12 -13.41
C SER A 63 -1.86 2.45 -12.09
N LEU A 64 -0.99 1.61 -11.53
CA LEU A 64 -1.14 1.01 -10.21
C LEU A 64 -0.64 1.92 -9.07
N GLY A 65 0.04 3.02 -9.38
CA GLY A 65 0.68 3.90 -8.38
C GLY A 65 1.89 3.28 -7.67
N GLU A 66 2.50 2.25 -8.27
CA GLU A 66 3.64 1.51 -7.72
C GLU A 66 4.94 2.30 -7.94
N TYR A 67 5.39 3.00 -6.89
CA TYR A 67 6.69 3.66 -6.85
C TYR A 67 7.64 2.93 -5.90
N PHE A 68 8.73 2.39 -6.44
CA PHE A 68 9.74 1.72 -5.63
C PHE A 68 10.47 2.68 -4.71
N THR A 69 10.27 2.52 -3.41
CA THR A 69 10.97 3.29 -2.38
C THR A 69 12.47 2.96 -2.38
N PRO A 70 13.37 3.97 -2.41
CA PRO A 70 14.78 3.74 -2.19
C PRO A 70 15.07 3.18 -0.79
N SER A 71 15.99 2.23 -0.70
CA SER A 71 16.28 1.49 0.54
C SER A 71 16.74 2.42 1.67
N TRP A 72 17.60 3.40 1.40
CA TRP A 72 18.02 4.41 2.37
C TRP A 72 16.86 5.26 2.93
N MET A 73 15.79 5.47 2.14
CA MET A 73 14.63 6.25 2.55
C MET A 73 13.72 5.42 3.44
N ALA A 74 13.49 4.16 3.08
CA ALA A 74 12.76 3.22 3.94
C ALA A 74 13.46 3.07 5.31
N ASP A 75 14.80 2.96 5.29
CA ASP A 75 15.65 2.90 6.48
C ASP A 75 15.51 4.14 7.38
N HIS A 76 15.47 5.34 6.79
CA HIS A 76 15.21 6.58 7.52
C HIS A 76 13.83 6.57 8.20
N VAL A 77 12.77 6.25 7.44
CA VAL A 77 11.40 6.25 7.96
C VAL A 77 11.23 5.22 9.07
N VAL A 78 11.78 4.01 8.91
CA VAL A 78 11.77 2.99 9.97
C VAL A 78 12.51 3.48 11.21
N SER A 79 13.74 3.96 11.06
CA SER A 79 14.57 4.41 12.19
C SER A 79 13.89 5.53 12.98
N ARG A 80 13.37 6.55 12.28
CA ARG A 80 12.61 7.65 12.90
C ARG A 80 11.34 7.18 13.58
N SER A 81 10.62 6.24 12.97
CA SER A 81 9.38 5.70 13.53
C SER A 81 9.62 4.91 14.80
N LEU A 82 10.66 4.06 14.83
CA LEU A 82 11.03 3.27 16.00
C LEU A 82 11.56 4.15 17.15
N GLU A 83 12.32 5.19 16.82
CA GLU A 83 12.76 6.21 17.79
C GLU A 83 11.55 6.91 18.44
N LYS A 84 10.56 7.33 17.63
CA LYS A 84 9.32 7.97 18.11
C LYS A 84 8.46 7.05 18.96
N LEU A 85 8.34 5.78 18.57
CA LEU A 85 7.60 4.79 19.36
C LEU A 85 8.26 4.51 20.70
N ASN A 86 9.59 4.60 20.77
CA ASN A 86 10.39 4.36 21.97
C ASN A 86 9.97 3.08 22.71
N LYS A 87 9.81 1.99 21.95
CA LYS A 87 9.32 0.70 22.42
C LYS A 87 10.28 -0.40 22.00
N GLU A 88 10.74 -1.20 22.96
CA GLU A 88 11.68 -2.30 22.68
C GLU A 88 11.02 -3.41 21.85
N SER A 89 9.79 -3.76 22.22
CA SER A 89 8.99 -4.80 21.57
C SER A 89 7.77 -4.17 20.89
N TRP A 90 7.80 -4.13 19.56
CA TRP A 90 6.75 -3.58 18.71
C TRP A 90 6.21 -4.61 17.72
N LYS A 91 5.01 -4.34 17.18
CA LYS A 91 4.47 -4.96 15.96
C LYS A 91 4.28 -3.89 14.88
N ALA A 92 4.74 -4.18 13.67
CA ALA A 92 4.69 -3.26 12.54
C ALA A 92 4.08 -3.92 11.31
N ILE A 93 3.39 -3.13 10.50
CA ILE A 93 2.86 -3.56 9.20
C ILE A 93 3.14 -2.52 8.12
N ASP A 94 3.49 -3.01 6.93
CA ASP A 94 3.37 -2.24 5.69
C ASP A 94 2.13 -2.71 4.90
N PRO A 95 1.07 -1.89 4.82
CA PRO A 95 -0.19 -2.28 4.18
C PRO A 95 -0.16 -2.21 2.64
N CYS A 96 0.92 -1.72 2.05
CA CYS A 96 1.15 -1.70 0.60
C CYS A 96 2.63 -2.02 0.34
N CYS A 97 3.05 -3.22 0.76
CA CYS A 97 4.46 -3.50 0.98
C CYS A 97 5.31 -3.56 -0.29
N GLY A 98 4.71 -3.67 -1.48
CA GLY A 98 5.42 -3.81 -2.74
C GLY A 98 6.40 -4.98 -2.67
N SER A 99 7.66 -4.73 -3.04
CA SER A 99 8.76 -5.70 -2.89
C SER A 99 9.26 -5.91 -1.46
N GLY A 100 8.62 -5.31 -0.45
CA GLY A 100 8.90 -5.53 0.96
C GLY A 100 10.03 -4.68 1.55
N VAL A 101 10.48 -3.60 0.90
CA VAL A 101 11.64 -2.80 1.34
C VAL A 101 11.53 -2.30 2.80
N PHE A 102 10.33 -1.88 3.23
CA PHE A 102 10.09 -1.49 4.61
C PHE A 102 10.13 -2.69 5.57
N LEU A 103 9.61 -3.86 5.16
CA LEU A 103 9.70 -5.09 5.93
C LEU A 103 11.16 -5.49 6.18
N ILE A 104 12.00 -5.36 5.15
CA ILE A 104 13.43 -5.66 5.26
C ILE A 104 14.12 -4.69 6.21
N SER A 105 13.82 -3.40 6.11
CA SER A 105 14.38 -2.41 7.04
C SER A 105 13.93 -2.66 8.48
N LEU A 106 12.67 -3.06 8.70
CA LEU A 106 12.16 -3.48 10.01
C LEU A 106 12.89 -4.72 10.54
N ILE A 107 13.02 -5.78 9.72
CA ILE A 107 13.75 -7.00 10.10
C ILE A 107 15.19 -6.66 10.45
N LYS A 108 15.85 -5.85 9.63
CA LYS A 108 17.22 -5.40 9.87
C LYS A 108 17.35 -4.66 11.20
N SER A 109 16.42 -3.77 11.54
CA SER A 109 16.43 -3.06 12.84
C SER A 109 16.32 -3.99 14.06
N ILE A 110 15.75 -5.18 13.88
CA ILE A 110 15.74 -6.24 14.90
C ILE A 110 17.08 -6.96 14.91
N LEU A 111 17.58 -7.40 13.75
CA LEU A 111 18.80 -8.19 13.62
C LEU A 111 20.07 -7.41 14.02
N ASP A 112 20.15 -6.11 13.72
CA ASP A 112 21.30 -5.24 14.03
C ASP A 112 21.60 -5.15 15.54
N LYS A 113 20.66 -5.58 16.40
CA LYS A 113 20.84 -5.65 17.86
C LYS A 113 21.51 -6.96 18.33
N HIS A 114 21.77 -7.90 17.43
CA HIS A 114 22.26 -9.23 17.77
C HIS A 114 23.49 -9.62 16.93
N GLU A 115 24.49 -10.22 17.58
CA GLU A 115 25.60 -10.85 16.87
C GLU A 115 25.21 -12.26 16.40
N LEU A 116 24.74 -12.38 15.15
CA LEU A 116 24.13 -13.61 14.63
C LEU A 116 25.02 -14.86 14.70
N TYR A 117 26.34 -14.71 14.59
CA TYR A 117 27.30 -15.82 14.67
C TYR A 117 27.49 -16.36 16.09
N SER A 118 27.18 -15.54 17.10
CA SER A 118 27.33 -15.88 18.51
C SER A 118 26.06 -16.55 19.07
N LEU A 119 24.95 -16.55 18.33
CA LEU A 119 23.66 -17.08 18.78
C LEU A 119 23.61 -18.61 18.77
N THR A 120 23.10 -19.17 19.86
CA THR A 120 22.68 -20.57 19.97
C THR A 120 21.48 -20.87 19.08
N ILE A 121 21.22 -22.15 18.80
CA ILE A 121 20.04 -22.61 18.02
C ILE A 121 18.74 -22.08 18.65
N LYS A 122 18.64 -22.10 19.98
CA LYS A 122 17.45 -21.64 20.71
C LYS A 122 17.24 -20.13 20.53
N GLU A 123 18.30 -19.33 20.66
CA GLU A 123 18.21 -17.87 20.47
C GLU A 123 17.85 -17.51 19.02
N LYS A 124 18.35 -18.27 18.04
CA LYS A 124 17.95 -18.09 16.62
C LYS A 124 16.46 -18.38 16.42
N GLN A 125 15.92 -19.42 17.05
CA GLN A 125 14.49 -19.74 17.00
C GLN A 125 13.64 -18.66 17.67
N GLU A 126 14.05 -18.16 18.84
CA GLU A 126 13.36 -17.07 19.53
C GLU A 126 13.36 -15.78 18.69
N LEU A 127 14.49 -15.45 18.07
CA LEU A 127 14.63 -14.30 17.18
C LEU A 127 13.79 -14.44 15.90
N LEU A 128 13.73 -15.64 15.33
CA LEU A 128 12.88 -15.94 14.18
C LEU A 128 11.40 -15.75 14.54
N LEU A 129 10.95 -16.33 15.66
CA LEU A 129 9.58 -16.17 16.14
C LEU A 129 9.25 -14.70 16.44
N ARG A 130 10.22 -13.96 17.00
CA ARG A 130 10.09 -12.51 17.23
C ARG A 130 9.85 -11.78 15.91
N ILE A 131 10.62 -12.06 14.86
CA ILE A 131 10.46 -11.42 13.54
C ILE A 131 9.10 -11.78 12.92
N LEU A 132 8.76 -13.07 12.84
CA LEU A 132 7.50 -13.55 12.26
C LEU A 132 6.24 -13.04 12.98
N SER A 133 6.35 -12.69 14.26
CA SER A 133 5.24 -12.12 15.05
C SER A 133 5.23 -10.59 15.13
N SER A 134 6.20 -9.91 14.48
CA SER A 134 6.37 -8.46 14.59
C SER A 134 6.36 -7.73 13.25
N VAL A 135 6.69 -8.37 12.13
CA VAL A 135 6.82 -7.70 10.83
C VAL A 135 5.81 -8.27 9.86
N TYR A 136 4.81 -7.49 9.48
CA TYR A 136 3.72 -7.92 8.60
C TYR A 136 3.70 -7.11 7.30
N GLY A 137 3.26 -7.74 6.21
CA GLY A 137 3.07 -7.06 4.92
C GLY A 137 1.75 -7.42 4.27
N ILE A 138 1.13 -6.46 3.59
CA ILE A 138 -0.01 -6.70 2.69
C ILE A 138 0.30 -6.02 1.37
N ASP A 139 -0.03 -6.68 0.26
CA ASP A 139 -0.07 -6.05 -1.04
C ASP A 139 -1.21 -6.60 -1.89
N LEU A 140 -1.75 -5.78 -2.80
CA LEU A 140 -2.82 -6.18 -3.70
C LEU A 140 -2.28 -6.94 -4.92
N ASN A 141 -1.01 -6.72 -5.29
CA ASN A 141 -0.36 -7.34 -6.43
C ASN A 141 0.31 -8.68 -6.01
N PRO A 142 -0.13 -9.83 -6.55
CA PRO A 142 0.46 -11.12 -6.22
C PRO A 142 1.96 -11.24 -6.49
N LEU A 143 2.48 -10.56 -7.53
CA LEU A 143 3.92 -10.53 -7.79
C LEU A 143 4.68 -9.80 -6.68
N SER A 144 4.15 -8.66 -6.24
CA SER A 144 4.74 -7.88 -5.15
C SER A 144 4.78 -8.71 -3.86
N VAL A 145 3.68 -9.40 -3.53
CA VAL A 145 3.62 -10.34 -2.40
C VAL A 145 4.68 -11.44 -2.53
N LEU A 146 4.84 -12.05 -3.70
CA LEU A 146 5.89 -13.04 -3.94
C LEU A 146 7.28 -12.47 -3.72
N THR A 147 7.58 -11.31 -4.33
CA THR A 147 8.89 -10.65 -4.20
C THR A 147 9.16 -10.31 -2.74
N ALA A 148 8.20 -9.72 -2.03
CA ALA A 148 8.30 -9.41 -0.61
C ALA A 148 8.55 -10.67 0.24
N ARG A 149 7.90 -11.80 -0.06
CA ARG A 149 8.14 -13.07 0.64
C ARG A 149 9.55 -13.62 0.38
N VAL A 150 10.05 -13.52 -0.85
CA VAL A 150 11.43 -13.91 -1.18
C VAL A 150 12.42 -13.01 -0.43
N SER A 151 12.24 -11.70 -0.48
CA SER A 151 13.09 -10.74 0.24
C SER A 151 13.06 -10.98 1.74
N TYR A 152 11.87 -11.21 2.31
CA TYR A 152 11.69 -11.54 3.73
C TYR A 152 12.45 -12.83 4.07
N PHE A 153 12.25 -13.90 3.30
CA PHE A 153 12.91 -15.19 3.48
C PHE A 153 14.43 -15.05 3.48
N LEU A 154 14.99 -14.30 2.52
CA LEU A 154 16.43 -14.05 2.44
C LEU A 154 16.94 -13.31 3.68
N ALA A 155 16.20 -12.31 4.18
CA ALA A 155 16.57 -11.56 5.37
C ALA A 155 16.56 -12.41 6.65
N ILE A 156 15.70 -13.44 6.74
CA ILE A 156 15.65 -14.35 7.90
C ILE A 156 16.41 -15.66 7.68
N ARG A 157 17.02 -15.87 6.51
CA ARG A 157 17.71 -17.12 6.13
C ARG A 157 18.75 -17.58 7.16
N PRO A 158 19.57 -16.70 7.79
CA PRO A 158 20.52 -17.10 8.84
C PRO A 158 19.90 -17.72 10.09
N LEU A 159 18.60 -17.48 10.31
CA LEU A 159 17.84 -17.96 11.46
C LEU A 159 17.03 -19.23 11.15
N ILE A 160 16.91 -19.57 9.86
CA ILE A 160 16.11 -20.71 9.40
C ILE A 160 16.96 -21.98 9.40
N ASP A 161 16.39 -23.03 10.01
CA ASP A 161 16.83 -24.43 9.89
C ASP A 161 15.75 -25.27 9.16
N GLU A 162 15.59 -26.56 9.43
CA GLU A 162 14.61 -27.46 8.77
C GLU A 162 13.12 -27.22 9.12
N GLN A 163 12.79 -26.15 9.86
CA GLN A 163 11.42 -25.88 10.29
C GLN A 163 10.52 -25.29 9.19
N LYS A 164 9.22 -25.61 9.25
CA LYS A 164 8.20 -24.94 8.43
C LYS A 164 7.89 -23.55 9.00
N ILE A 165 7.85 -22.54 8.12
CA ILE A 165 7.52 -21.17 8.48
C ILE A 165 6.40 -20.62 7.60
N GLU A 166 5.52 -19.80 8.19
CA GLU A 166 4.58 -18.95 7.47
C GLU A 166 5.17 -17.54 7.44
N ILE A 167 5.46 -17.01 6.26
CA ILE A 167 5.94 -15.63 6.11
C ILE A 167 4.71 -14.72 6.17
N PRO A 168 4.64 -13.76 7.12
CA PRO A 168 3.47 -12.90 7.38
C PRO A 168 3.28 -11.79 6.34
N VAL A 169 3.32 -12.15 5.06
CA VAL A 169 3.08 -11.27 3.92
C VAL A 169 1.89 -11.82 3.13
N TYR A 170 0.82 -11.05 3.02
CA TYR A 170 -0.49 -11.53 2.55
C TYR A 170 -0.96 -10.78 1.31
N LEU A 171 -1.67 -11.50 0.43
CA LEU A 171 -2.36 -10.90 -0.71
C LEU A 171 -3.70 -10.30 -0.27
N GLY A 172 -3.91 -9.00 -0.51
CA GLY A 172 -5.23 -8.40 -0.48
C GLY A 172 -5.26 -6.88 -0.43
N ASP A 173 -6.43 -6.33 -0.12
CA ASP A 173 -6.72 -4.91 -0.27
C ASP A 173 -6.78 -4.21 1.09
N SER A 174 -5.79 -3.36 1.39
CA SER A 174 -5.74 -2.59 2.63
C SER A 174 -6.76 -1.45 2.69
N ALA A 175 -7.39 -1.07 1.57
CA ALA A 175 -8.50 -0.12 1.55
C ALA A 175 -9.85 -0.79 1.85
N ASN A 176 -9.97 -2.09 1.55
CA ASN A 176 -11.18 -2.88 1.77
C ASN A 176 -10.83 -4.20 2.49
N ILE A 177 -10.94 -4.19 3.81
CA ILE A 177 -10.54 -5.33 4.66
C ILE A 177 -11.76 -6.16 5.10
N PRO A 178 -11.57 -7.44 5.51
CA PRO A 178 -12.64 -8.26 6.06
C PRO A 178 -13.35 -7.59 7.25
N GLN A 179 -14.67 -7.65 7.26
CA GLN A 179 -15.49 -7.11 8.34
C GLN A 179 -15.87 -8.18 9.34
N LYS A 180 -16.04 -7.79 10.60
CA LYS A 180 -16.54 -8.67 11.66
C LYS A 180 -18.05 -8.54 11.75
N ILE A 181 -18.76 -9.65 11.66
CA ILE A 181 -20.21 -9.75 11.81
C ILE A 181 -20.56 -10.80 12.86
N GLU A 182 -21.78 -10.74 13.39
CA GLU A 182 -22.30 -11.75 14.31
C GLU A 182 -23.46 -12.49 13.63
N LEU A 183 -23.32 -13.82 13.52
CA LEU A 183 -24.35 -14.70 12.95
C LEU A 183 -24.79 -15.68 14.03
N ASP A 184 -26.01 -15.51 14.53
CA ASP A 184 -26.61 -16.33 15.60
C ASP A 184 -25.63 -16.58 16.76
N ASN A 185 -25.11 -15.50 17.35
CA ASN A 185 -24.14 -15.48 18.47
C ASN A 185 -22.74 -16.03 18.16
N ILE A 186 -22.41 -16.23 16.88
CA ILE A 186 -21.07 -16.64 16.44
C ILE A 186 -20.42 -15.48 15.69
N ALA A 187 -19.29 -15.00 16.21
CA ALA A 187 -18.48 -14.00 15.54
C ALA A 187 -17.83 -14.59 14.28
N CYS A 188 -18.05 -13.94 13.14
CA CYS A 188 -17.53 -14.33 11.84
C CYS A 188 -16.82 -13.17 11.16
N TYR A 189 -15.80 -13.48 10.36
CA TYR A 189 -15.28 -12.57 9.37
C TYR A 189 -16.04 -12.75 8.06
N THR A 190 -16.36 -11.64 7.40
CA THR A 190 -17.00 -11.60 6.09
C THR A 190 -16.17 -10.79 5.10
N TYR A 191 -16.06 -11.28 3.87
CA TYR A 191 -15.41 -10.58 2.77
C TYR A 191 -16.10 -10.91 1.45
N THR A 192 -16.34 -9.90 0.62
CA THR A 192 -16.92 -10.07 -0.72
C THR A 192 -15.82 -9.97 -1.76
N VAL A 193 -15.65 -11.02 -2.54
CA VAL A 193 -14.77 -11.03 -3.71
C VAL A 193 -15.61 -10.70 -4.94
N GLU A 194 -15.28 -9.59 -5.58
CA GLU A 194 -15.95 -9.15 -6.80
C GLU A 194 -15.28 -9.78 -8.02
N THR A 195 -16.08 -10.34 -8.93
CA THR A 195 -15.57 -10.97 -10.14
C THR A 195 -16.42 -10.61 -11.34
N LYS A 196 -15.85 -10.72 -12.55
CA LYS A 196 -16.62 -10.55 -13.79
C LYS A 196 -17.75 -11.59 -13.96
N GLN A 197 -17.68 -12.73 -13.27
CA GLN A 197 -18.67 -13.82 -13.30
C GLN A 197 -19.64 -13.80 -12.11
N GLY A 198 -19.73 -12.65 -11.44
CA GLY A 198 -20.55 -12.45 -10.26
C GLY A 198 -19.76 -12.60 -8.97
N ASP A 199 -20.19 -11.84 -7.99
CA ASP A 199 -19.50 -11.72 -6.71
C ASP A 199 -19.80 -12.92 -5.82
N PHE A 200 -18.91 -13.21 -4.88
CA PHE A 200 -19.16 -14.21 -3.86
C PHE A 200 -18.72 -13.74 -2.48
N ASN A 201 -19.53 -14.12 -1.49
CA ASN A 201 -19.31 -13.78 -0.10
C ASN A 201 -18.63 -14.94 0.61
N ILE A 202 -17.54 -14.63 1.28
CA ILE A 202 -16.80 -15.55 2.13
C ILE A 202 -17.19 -15.21 3.56
N ILE A 203 -17.71 -16.19 4.30
CA ILE A 203 -18.05 -16.03 5.72
C ILE A 203 -17.45 -17.19 6.49
N PHE A 204 -16.54 -16.90 7.40
CA PHE A 204 -15.91 -17.90 8.27
C PHE A 204 -15.92 -17.48 9.74
N PRO A 205 -16.09 -18.41 10.68
CA PRO A 205 -15.94 -18.14 12.10
C PRO A 205 -14.57 -17.54 12.44
N CYS A 206 -14.54 -16.57 13.37
CA CYS A 206 -13.31 -15.89 13.73
C CYS A 206 -12.25 -16.86 14.28
N ASN A 207 -12.61 -17.83 15.11
CA ASN A 207 -11.69 -18.84 15.66
C ASN A 207 -11.06 -19.72 14.57
N PHE A 208 -11.82 -20.05 13.52
CA PHE A 208 -11.29 -20.81 12.40
C PHE A 208 -10.23 -20.01 11.67
N VAL A 209 -10.56 -18.77 11.27
CA VAL A 209 -9.62 -17.89 10.54
C VAL A 209 -8.38 -17.57 11.37
N GLU A 210 -8.51 -17.34 12.67
CA GLU A 210 -7.40 -17.01 13.57
C GLU A 210 -6.50 -18.21 13.94
N SER A 211 -6.92 -19.43 13.63
CA SER A 211 -6.12 -20.63 13.93
C SER A 211 -4.83 -20.69 13.11
N SER A 212 -3.72 -21.11 13.73
CA SER A 212 -2.44 -21.30 13.01
C SER A 212 -2.54 -22.31 11.86
N SER A 213 -3.48 -23.25 11.94
CA SER A 213 -3.71 -24.27 10.91
C SER A 213 -4.58 -23.82 9.74
N PHE A 214 -5.24 -22.65 9.78
CA PHE A 214 -6.25 -22.30 8.78
C PHE A 214 -5.68 -22.21 7.36
N PHE A 215 -4.50 -21.61 7.18
CA PHE A 215 -3.89 -21.57 5.85
C PHE A 215 -3.60 -22.96 5.30
N GLU A 216 -3.01 -23.85 6.11
CA GLU A 216 -2.74 -25.23 5.72
C GLU A 216 -4.03 -26.00 5.39
N ARG A 217 -5.06 -25.86 6.23
CA ARG A 217 -6.37 -26.50 6.03
C ARG A 217 -7.01 -26.03 4.73
N MET A 218 -7.02 -24.71 4.48
CA MET A 218 -7.56 -24.15 3.25
C MET A 218 -6.75 -24.58 2.03
N TYR A 219 -5.42 -24.64 2.11
CA TYR A 219 -4.56 -25.10 1.03
C TYR A 219 -4.87 -26.53 0.61
N ARG A 220 -5.13 -27.43 1.57
CA ARG A 220 -5.54 -28.81 1.28
C ARG A 220 -6.87 -28.92 0.53
N LEU A 221 -7.73 -27.89 0.58
CA LEU A 221 -9.00 -27.89 -0.16
C LEU A 221 -8.80 -27.69 -1.66
N GLN A 222 -7.63 -27.23 -2.13
CA GLN A 222 -7.37 -27.05 -3.55
C GLN A 222 -7.55 -28.35 -4.34
N THR A 223 -7.01 -29.46 -3.83
CA THR A 223 -7.16 -30.78 -4.45
C THR A 223 -8.60 -31.31 -4.42
N THR A 224 -9.43 -30.77 -3.53
CA THR A 224 -10.85 -31.15 -3.43
C THR A 224 -11.72 -30.38 -4.41
N VAL A 225 -11.34 -29.15 -4.74
CA VAL A 225 -11.98 -28.39 -5.83
C VAL A 225 -11.78 -29.10 -7.18
N GLU A 226 -10.61 -29.71 -7.40
CA GLU A 226 -10.31 -30.52 -8.60
C GLU A 226 -11.23 -31.74 -8.75
N ALA A 227 -11.83 -32.23 -7.66
CA ALA A 227 -12.82 -33.30 -7.71
C ALA A 227 -14.19 -32.83 -8.20
N GLU A 228 -14.37 -31.52 -8.42
CA GLU A 228 -15.56 -30.91 -9.03
C GLU A 228 -16.90 -31.21 -8.31
N ASP A 229 -16.82 -31.57 -7.03
CA ASP A 229 -17.97 -31.89 -6.16
C ASP A 229 -18.15 -30.83 -5.07
N PRO A 230 -19.17 -29.95 -5.18
CA PRO A 230 -19.49 -28.95 -4.17
C PRO A 230 -19.83 -29.55 -2.79
N LYS A 231 -20.43 -30.74 -2.73
CA LYS A 231 -20.80 -31.38 -1.46
C LYS A 231 -19.56 -31.86 -0.73
N LEU A 232 -18.62 -32.46 -1.45
CA LEU A 232 -17.34 -32.90 -0.89
C LEU A 232 -16.56 -31.71 -0.29
N LEU A 233 -16.45 -30.61 -1.05
CA LEU A 233 -15.81 -29.39 -0.58
C LEU A 233 -16.50 -28.80 0.66
N TYR A 234 -17.83 -28.74 0.65
CA TYR A 234 -18.61 -28.30 1.80
C TYR A 234 -18.32 -29.14 3.05
N HIS A 235 -18.34 -30.46 2.93
CA HIS A 235 -18.10 -31.35 4.06
C HIS A 235 -16.69 -31.17 4.63
N GLN A 236 -15.67 -31.08 3.78
CA GLN A 236 -14.30 -30.84 4.24
C GLN A 236 -14.11 -29.48 4.91
N ILE A 237 -14.74 -28.41 4.41
CA ILE A 237 -14.66 -27.10 5.08
C ILE A 237 -15.29 -27.20 6.48
N ILE A 238 -16.46 -27.82 6.59
CA ILE A 238 -17.17 -27.99 7.87
C ILE A 238 -16.36 -28.84 8.87
N GLU A 239 -15.70 -29.91 8.41
CA GLU A 239 -14.84 -30.75 9.26
C GLU A 239 -13.61 -30.02 9.79
N ASN A 240 -13.19 -28.95 9.12
CA ASN A 240 -12.06 -28.12 9.52
C ASN A 240 -12.42 -27.04 10.55
N ILE A 241 -13.71 -26.86 10.85
CA ILE A 241 -14.22 -25.84 11.76
C ILE A 241 -14.77 -26.51 13.02
N ASP A 242 -14.50 -25.92 14.18
CA ASP A 242 -15.00 -26.42 15.46
C ASP A 242 -16.53 -26.48 15.48
N LYS A 243 -17.09 -27.59 15.99
CA LYS A 243 -18.54 -27.83 16.03
C LYS A 243 -19.32 -26.74 16.75
N ASP A 244 -18.72 -26.17 17.80
CA ASP A 244 -19.33 -25.09 18.61
C ASP A 244 -19.32 -23.73 17.90
N SER A 245 -18.57 -23.62 16.79
CA SER A 245 -18.45 -22.41 15.99
C SER A 245 -19.23 -22.48 14.67
N ILE A 246 -20.19 -23.41 14.59
CA ILE A 246 -21.03 -23.61 13.41
C ILE A 246 -22.51 -23.57 13.79
N ASN A 247 -23.28 -22.80 13.02
CA ASN A 247 -24.73 -22.78 13.05
C ASN A 247 -25.32 -23.00 11.64
N ASN A 248 -26.65 -23.03 11.52
CA ASN A 248 -27.32 -23.28 10.25
C ASN A 248 -27.05 -22.18 9.19
N LYS A 249 -26.94 -20.92 9.60
CA LYS A 249 -26.60 -19.81 8.69
C LYS A 249 -25.19 -19.96 8.14
N ILE A 250 -24.21 -20.28 8.99
CA ILE A 250 -22.83 -20.53 8.57
C ILE A 250 -22.74 -21.74 7.65
N LYS A 251 -23.45 -22.84 7.96
CA LYS A 251 -23.54 -24.01 7.05
C LYS A 251 -24.09 -23.61 5.69
N GLN A 252 -25.14 -22.79 5.65
CA GLN A 252 -25.73 -22.32 4.40
C GLN A 252 -24.75 -21.44 3.62
N SER A 253 -24.06 -20.51 4.28
CA SER A 253 -23.03 -19.67 3.65
C SER A 253 -21.88 -20.49 3.08
N ILE A 254 -21.35 -21.47 3.83
CA ILE A 254 -20.28 -22.36 3.37
C ILE A 254 -20.78 -23.20 2.19
N LYS A 255 -22.02 -23.69 2.22
CA LYS A 255 -22.60 -24.44 1.10
C LYS A 255 -22.66 -23.61 -0.18
N ILE A 256 -23.10 -22.35 -0.08
CA ILE A 256 -23.14 -21.42 -1.22
C ILE A 256 -21.72 -21.16 -1.75
N LEU A 257 -20.77 -20.88 -0.84
CA LEU A 257 -19.38 -20.67 -1.18
C LEU A 257 -18.78 -21.89 -1.89
N SER A 258 -19.00 -23.11 -1.38
CA SER A 258 -18.51 -24.34 -2.00
C SER A 258 -19.06 -24.54 -3.40
N SER A 259 -20.36 -24.28 -3.61
CA SER A 259 -20.96 -24.33 -4.95
C SER A 259 -20.32 -23.33 -5.90
N LYS A 260 -20.11 -22.08 -5.46
CA LYS A 260 -19.53 -21.04 -6.32
C LYS A 260 -18.06 -21.30 -6.64
N LEU A 261 -17.26 -21.77 -5.68
CA LEU A 261 -15.85 -22.09 -5.90
C LEU A 261 -15.66 -23.23 -6.91
N VAL A 262 -16.50 -24.27 -6.84
CA VAL A 262 -16.49 -25.36 -7.82
C VAL A 262 -17.02 -24.90 -9.18
N GLU A 263 -18.04 -24.05 -9.23
CA GLU A 263 -18.53 -23.45 -10.48
C GLU A 263 -17.42 -22.65 -11.18
N LEU A 264 -16.69 -21.81 -10.43
CA LEU A 264 -15.60 -21.03 -10.97
C LEU A 264 -14.46 -21.92 -11.50
N HIS A 265 -14.13 -23.00 -10.78
CA HIS A 265 -13.13 -23.97 -11.25
C HIS A 265 -13.56 -24.68 -12.54
N LYS A 266 -14.81 -25.15 -12.62
CA LYS A 266 -15.37 -25.82 -13.81
C LYS A 266 -15.35 -24.95 -15.06
N ASN A 267 -15.48 -23.64 -14.88
CA ASN A 267 -15.44 -22.69 -15.97
C ASN A 267 -14.00 -22.34 -16.39
N GLU A 268 -12.98 -22.97 -15.80
CA GLU A 268 -11.55 -22.69 -16.00
C GLU A 268 -11.17 -21.24 -15.65
N TRP A 269 -11.93 -20.62 -14.74
CA TRP A 269 -11.54 -19.33 -14.17
C TRP A 269 -10.48 -19.60 -13.12
N ASP A 270 -9.22 -19.57 -13.57
CA ASP A 270 -7.94 -19.48 -12.83
C ASP A 270 -7.59 -20.53 -11.75
N GLY A 271 -8.53 -21.33 -11.24
CA GLY A 271 -8.29 -22.40 -10.25
C GLY A 271 -7.73 -21.92 -8.89
N ILE A 272 -7.57 -20.61 -8.68
CA ILE A 272 -6.89 -20.05 -7.51
C ILE A 272 -7.86 -19.45 -6.48
N TRP A 273 -9.17 -19.63 -6.65
CA TRP A 273 -10.20 -19.02 -5.78
C TRP A 273 -10.11 -19.43 -4.31
N ILE A 274 -9.72 -20.67 -3.99
CA ILE A 274 -9.44 -21.09 -2.61
C ILE A 274 -8.29 -20.26 -2.03
N ARG A 275 -7.27 -19.98 -2.84
CA ARG A 275 -6.09 -19.22 -2.44
C ARG A 275 -6.42 -17.74 -2.24
N ILE A 276 -7.19 -17.15 -3.15
CA ILE A 276 -7.72 -15.79 -3.04
C ILE A 276 -8.54 -15.68 -1.76
N THR A 277 -9.50 -16.59 -1.57
CA THR A 277 -10.35 -16.67 -0.37
C THR A 277 -9.54 -16.73 0.92
N SER A 278 -8.51 -17.57 0.93
CA SER A 278 -7.62 -17.74 2.09
C SER A 278 -6.84 -16.46 2.39
N ASN A 279 -6.19 -15.86 1.39
CA ASN A 279 -5.33 -14.69 1.58
C ASN A 279 -6.13 -13.46 2.03
N PHE A 280 -7.29 -13.19 1.42
CA PHE A 280 -8.14 -12.09 1.86
C PHE A 280 -8.62 -12.28 3.29
N MET A 281 -8.90 -13.52 3.72
CA MET A 281 -9.26 -13.82 5.10
C MET A 281 -8.09 -13.75 6.08
N LEU A 282 -6.85 -14.03 5.65
CA LEU A 282 -5.67 -13.90 6.50
C LEU A 282 -5.45 -12.45 6.96
N ILE A 283 -5.87 -11.46 6.17
CA ILE A 283 -5.84 -10.04 6.57
C ILE A 283 -6.65 -9.81 7.85
N ALA A 284 -7.71 -10.58 8.11
CA ALA A 284 -8.52 -10.45 9.33
C ALA A 284 -7.74 -10.77 10.62
N ARG A 285 -6.58 -11.44 10.52
CA ARG A 285 -5.70 -11.71 11.66
C ARG A 285 -4.88 -10.49 12.08
N VAL A 286 -4.74 -9.51 11.20
CA VAL A 286 -3.97 -8.29 11.45
C VAL A 286 -4.73 -7.44 12.46
N LYS A 287 -4.11 -7.23 13.62
CA LYS A 287 -4.64 -6.40 14.72
C LYS A 287 -3.50 -5.98 15.64
N GLU A 288 -3.74 -4.92 16.41
CA GLU A 288 -2.85 -4.44 17.47
C GLU A 288 -1.43 -4.11 16.97
N MET A 289 -1.35 -3.32 15.91
CA MET A 289 -0.10 -2.81 15.36
C MET A 289 0.36 -1.57 16.11
N ASP A 290 1.60 -1.59 16.60
CA ASP A 290 2.24 -0.42 17.19
C ASP A 290 2.72 0.55 16.11
N LEU A 291 3.05 0.04 14.93
CA LEU A 291 3.54 0.83 13.81
C LEU A 291 2.83 0.44 12.52
N ILE A 292 2.28 1.41 11.82
CA ILE A 292 1.84 1.25 10.44
C ILE A 292 2.71 2.17 9.61
N LEU A 293 3.50 1.64 8.68
CA LEU A 293 4.40 2.45 7.87
C LEU A 293 4.46 1.97 6.43
N GLY A 294 4.89 2.82 5.50
CA GLY A 294 5.03 2.39 4.12
C GLY A 294 4.92 3.49 3.09
N ASN A 295 4.83 3.08 1.83
CA ASN A 295 4.56 3.94 0.69
C ASN A 295 3.25 3.50 0.00
N PRO A 296 2.09 3.89 0.52
CA PRO A 296 0.81 3.59 -0.15
C PRO A 296 0.73 4.24 -1.55
N PRO A 297 -0.09 3.70 -2.47
CA PRO A 297 -0.19 4.20 -3.84
C PRO A 297 -0.74 5.63 -3.91
N TRP A 298 -0.09 6.49 -4.70
CA TRP A 298 -0.46 7.90 -4.88
C TRP A 298 -1.46 8.10 -6.02
N VAL A 299 -2.58 7.38 -5.98
CA VAL A 299 -3.59 7.38 -7.06
C VAL A 299 -4.86 8.07 -6.60
N LYS A 300 -5.36 9.04 -7.37
CA LYS A 300 -6.70 9.60 -7.15
C LYS A 300 -7.75 8.58 -7.55
N TRP A 301 -8.81 8.45 -6.75
CA TRP A 301 -9.82 7.43 -7.00
C TRP A 301 -10.55 7.59 -8.35
N GLU A 302 -10.58 8.79 -8.92
CA GLU A 302 -11.14 9.07 -10.26
C GLU A 302 -10.43 8.32 -11.40
N PHE A 303 -9.18 7.90 -11.19
CA PHE A 303 -8.42 7.12 -12.17
C PHE A 303 -8.54 5.61 -11.95
N LEU A 304 -9.26 5.16 -10.91
CA LEU A 304 -9.49 3.75 -10.65
C LEU A 304 -10.62 3.21 -11.53
N PRO A 305 -10.66 1.88 -11.79
CA PRO A 305 -11.79 1.25 -12.47
C PRO A 305 -13.12 1.61 -11.81
N GLN A 306 -14.14 1.91 -12.60
CA GLN A 306 -15.40 2.52 -12.13
C GLN A 306 -16.05 1.79 -10.94
N ASN A 307 -16.21 0.46 -11.01
CA ASN A 307 -16.82 -0.32 -9.92
C ASN A 307 -16.04 -0.19 -8.61
N TYR A 308 -14.70 -0.20 -8.70
CA TYR A 308 -13.83 -0.03 -7.53
C TYR A 308 -13.89 1.42 -7.01
N ALA A 309 -13.88 2.40 -7.91
CA ALA A 309 -14.02 3.82 -7.57
C ALA A 309 -15.32 4.11 -6.80
N GLU A 310 -16.44 3.52 -7.20
CA GLU A 310 -17.75 3.68 -6.52
C GLU A 310 -17.72 3.11 -5.09
N LYS A 311 -17.11 1.94 -4.90
CA LYS A 311 -16.93 1.33 -3.57
C LYS A 311 -16.05 2.17 -2.66
N ILE A 312 -14.89 2.60 -3.17
CA ILE A 312 -13.95 3.46 -2.46
C ILE A 312 -14.61 4.79 -2.08
N LYS A 313 -15.43 5.35 -2.97
CA LYS A 313 -16.22 6.55 -2.67
C LYS A 313 -17.19 6.33 -1.51
N SER A 314 -17.91 5.20 -1.47
CA SER A 314 -18.79 4.87 -0.34
C SER A 314 -18.01 4.80 0.98
N LEU A 315 -16.88 4.08 0.99
CA LEU A 315 -16.02 3.97 2.17
C LEU A 315 -15.50 5.33 2.66
N CYS A 316 -15.10 6.21 1.74
CA CYS A 316 -14.65 7.57 2.07
C CYS A 316 -15.76 8.44 2.68
N ILE A 317 -17.01 8.30 2.21
CA ILE A 317 -18.17 9.01 2.75
C ILE A 317 -18.44 8.54 4.19
N ASP A 318 -18.54 7.24 4.41
CA ASP A 318 -18.83 6.65 5.72
C ASP A 318 -17.78 7.05 6.76
N ARG A 319 -16.52 7.22 6.32
CA ARG A 319 -15.37 7.60 7.16
C ARG A 319 -15.14 9.11 7.27
N LYS A 320 -16.01 9.95 6.71
CA LYS A 320 -15.90 11.43 6.75
C LYS A 320 -14.56 11.95 6.21
N LEU A 321 -13.98 11.28 5.21
CA LEU A 321 -12.68 11.66 4.63
C LEU A 321 -12.76 12.84 3.67
N PHE A 322 -13.92 13.08 3.07
CA PHE A 322 -14.17 14.22 2.21
C PHE A 322 -14.40 15.52 3.01
N SER A 323 -14.18 16.66 2.37
CA SER A 323 -14.40 17.99 2.98
C SER A 323 -15.87 18.35 3.23
N GLY A 324 -16.81 17.49 2.84
CA GLY A 324 -18.26 17.75 2.91
C GLY A 324 -18.79 18.70 1.83
N GLN A 325 -17.93 19.15 0.91
CA GLN A 325 -18.29 20.05 -0.20
C GLN A 325 -18.62 19.25 -1.47
N SER A 326 -19.62 19.71 -2.22
CA SER A 326 -20.25 18.96 -3.33
C SER A 326 -19.65 19.20 -4.73
N TYR A 327 -18.67 20.09 -4.88
CA TYR A 327 -18.04 20.36 -6.18
C TYR A 327 -16.88 19.39 -6.49
N MET A 328 -16.71 18.99 -7.76
CA MET A 328 -15.81 17.91 -8.19
C MET A 328 -14.35 18.03 -7.70
N GLY A 329 -13.80 19.24 -7.56
CA GLY A 329 -12.44 19.41 -7.03
C GLY A 329 -12.29 19.07 -5.54
N ALA A 330 -13.37 19.14 -4.74
CA ALA A 330 -13.35 18.87 -3.31
C ALA A 330 -13.49 17.38 -2.95
N ILE A 331 -13.81 16.53 -3.93
CA ILE A 331 -14.00 15.09 -3.75
C ILE A 331 -12.83 14.27 -4.32
N SER A 332 -11.83 14.88 -4.94
CA SER A 332 -10.66 14.19 -5.52
C SER A 332 -9.64 13.75 -4.45
N LEU A 333 -9.95 12.68 -3.71
CA LEU A 333 -9.10 12.12 -2.64
C LEU A 333 -8.11 11.09 -3.21
N ASN A 334 -6.91 11.05 -2.65
CA ASN A 334 -5.92 10.02 -2.95
C ASN A 334 -6.20 8.72 -2.17
N LEU A 335 -6.01 7.57 -2.80
CA LEU A 335 -6.18 6.25 -2.22
C LEU A 335 -5.30 6.07 -0.95
N CYS A 336 -4.12 6.70 -0.91
CA CYS A 336 -3.25 6.67 0.27
C CYS A 336 -3.94 7.21 1.55
N ALA A 337 -4.81 8.22 1.43
CA ALA A 337 -5.54 8.80 2.55
C ALA A 337 -6.60 7.84 3.10
N LEU A 338 -7.28 7.09 2.22
CA LEU A 338 -8.22 6.06 2.62
C LEU A 338 -7.51 4.90 3.33
N ILE A 339 -6.41 4.39 2.74
CA ILE A 339 -5.62 3.31 3.33
C ILE A 339 -5.10 3.73 4.71
N ALA A 340 -4.55 4.95 4.83
CA ALA A 340 -4.12 5.50 6.12
C ALA A 340 -5.26 5.47 7.16
N ASN A 341 -6.47 5.88 6.78
CA ASN A 341 -7.61 5.88 7.68
C ASN A 341 -8.09 4.47 8.06
N VAL A 342 -8.32 3.59 7.07
CA VAL A 342 -8.82 2.23 7.29
C VAL A 342 -7.87 1.44 8.18
N THR A 343 -6.57 1.49 7.88
CA THR A 343 -5.55 0.73 8.62
C THR A 343 -5.34 1.29 10.03
N SER A 344 -5.36 2.61 10.19
CA SER A 344 -5.25 3.23 11.52
C SER A 344 -6.47 2.94 12.41
N ASP A 345 -7.67 2.98 11.82
CA ASP A 345 -8.93 2.69 12.50
C ASP A 345 -9.02 1.23 12.97
N LYS A 346 -8.53 0.30 12.14
CA LYS A 346 -8.75 -1.14 12.36
C LYS A 346 -7.60 -1.84 13.06
N TRP A 347 -6.37 -1.38 12.87
CA TRP A 347 -5.18 -2.12 13.31
C TRP A 347 -4.32 -1.36 14.32
N LEU A 348 -4.28 -0.03 14.27
CA LEU A 348 -3.34 0.75 15.10
C LEU A 348 -3.76 0.78 16.57
N THR A 349 -2.80 0.49 17.46
CA THR A 349 -3.00 0.60 18.91
C THR A 349 -3.18 2.06 19.35
N ASN A 350 -3.65 2.27 20.57
CA ASN A 350 -3.85 3.63 21.10
C ASN A 350 -2.56 4.44 21.27
N LYS A 351 -1.42 3.76 21.43
CA LYS A 351 -0.09 4.39 21.49
C LYS A 351 0.71 4.15 20.20
N GLY A 352 0.04 3.71 19.15
CA GLY A 352 0.69 3.41 17.88
C GLY A 352 0.98 4.64 17.06
N LEU A 353 1.89 4.47 16.11
CA LEU A 353 2.34 5.49 15.16
C LEU A 353 1.98 5.06 13.74
N LEU A 354 1.47 5.99 12.95
CA LEU A 354 1.36 5.86 11.50
C LEU A 354 2.46 6.70 10.84
N ALA A 355 3.27 6.11 9.96
CA ALA A 355 4.39 6.77 9.28
C ALA A 355 4.35 6.49 7.76
N PHE A 356 3.69 7.35 6.99
CA PHE A 356 3.49 7.13 5.54
C PHE A 356 4.19 8.16 4.66
N LEU A 357 4.74 7.68 3.53
CA LEU A 357 5.12 8.52 2.41
C LEU A 357 3.86 8.86 1.59
N MET A 358 3.52 10.15 1.51
CA MET A 358 2.34 10.61 0.78
C MET A 358 2.58 11.94 0.06
N PRO A 359 1.72 12.33 -0.92
CA PRO A 359 1.84 13.60 -1.61
C PRO A 359 1.81 14.81 -0.67
N LYS A 360 2.64 15.82 -0.96
CA LYS A 360 2.69 17.11 -0.25
C LYS A 360 1.39 17.90 -0.35
N THR A 361 0.61 17.65 -1.39
CA THR A 361 -0.67 18.31 -1.66
C THR A 361 -1.69 18.10 -0.53
N ILE A 362 -1.58 16.99 0.22
CA ILE A 362 -2.41 16.68 1.39
C ILE A 362 -2.35 17.79 2.44
N MET A 363 -1.21 18.49 2.59
CA MET A 363 -1.06 19.55 3.58
C MET A 363 -1.96 20.77 3.32
N THR A 364 -2.34 21.03 2.07
CA THR A 364 -2.91 22.34 1.68
C THR A 364 -4.21 22.26 0.90
N GLN A 365 -4.42 21.22 0.09
CA GLN A 365 -5.60 21.13 -0.79
C GLN A 365 -6.89 20.84 -0.01
N ASP A 366 -7.98 21.52 -0.35
CA ASP A 366 -9.24 21.39 0.38
C ASP A 366 -9.90 20.02 0.24
N SER A 367 -9.61 19.25 -0.81
CA SER A 367 -10.11 17.87 -0.97
C SER A 367 -9.67 16.94 0.17
N TYR A 368 -8.56 17.23 0.83
CA TYR A 368 -8.06 16.48 1.98
C TYR A 368 -8.49 17.07 3.32
N ALA A 369 -9.46 18.00 3.35
CA ALA A 369 -9.85 18.63 4.61
C ALA A 369 -10.41 17.63 5.63
N GLY A 370 -11.22 16.67 5.17
CA GLY A 370 -11.71 15.56 6.02
C GLY A 370 -10.58 14.64 6.47
N PHE A 371 -9.66 14.28 5.57
CA PHE A 371 -8.47 13.51 5.95
C PHE A 371 -7.55 14.20 6.95
N ARG A 372 -7.32 15.53 6.85
CA ARG A 372 -6.54 16.28 7.86
C ARG A 372 -7.24 16.33 9.23
N ASN A 373 -8.56 16.22 9.25
CA ASN A 373 -9.29 15.98 10.49
C ASN A 373 -9.15 14.53 10.97
N PHE A 374 -8.93 13.56 10.09
CA PHE A 374 -8.53 12.18 10.40
C PHE A 374 -9.35 11.53 11.54
N TYR A 375 -10.67 11.57 11.44
CA TYR A 375 -11.55 10.86 12.38
C TYR A 375 -11.54 9.35 12.12
N LEU A 376 -11.59 8.57 13.20
CA LEU A 376 -11.74 7.13 13.20
C LEU A 376 -13.21 6.74 13.46
N SER A 377 -13.54 5.46 13.28
CA SER A 377 -14.93 4.99 13.35
C SER A 377 -15.54 5.09 14.75
N ASP A 378 -14.72 5.06 15.80
CA ASP A 378 -15.11 5.25 17.20
C ASP A 378 -15.28 6.73 17.60
N GLY A 379 -15.07 7.66 16.66
CA GLY A 379 -15.11 9.10 16.90
C GLY A 379 -13.81 9.71 17.44
N SER A 380 -12.80 8.89 17.74
CA SER A 380 -11.46 9.38 18.05
C SER A 380 -10.77 9.94 16.79
N ARG A 381 -9.60 10.57 16.97
CA ARG A 381 -8.88 11.27 15.90
C ARG A 381 -7.40 10.93 15.93
N MET A 382 -6.80 10.82 14.74
CA MET A 382 -5.35 10.85 14.56
C MET A 382 -4.87 12.29 14.34
N TYR A 383 -3.72 12.62 14.91
CA TYR A 383 -3.10 13.92 14.83
C TYR A 383 -1.72 13.80 14.20
N LEU A 384 -1.48 14.57 13.14
CA LEU A 384 -0.17 14.79 12.55
C LEU A 384 0.74 15.45 13.58
N SER A 385 1.83 14.81 13.98
CA SER A 385 2.76 15.35 14.99
C SER A 385 4.08 15.81 14.42
N GLU A 386 4.51 15.27 13.28
CA GLU A 386 5.75 15.66 12.60
C GLU A 386 5.68 15.31 11.11
N ILE A 387 6.51 16.00 10.31
CA ILE A 387 6.71 15.71 8.90
C ILE A 387 8.19 15.73 8.52
N ASP A 388 8.59 14.81 7.64
CA ASP A 388 9.82 14.94 6.85
C ASP A 388 9.47 15.41 5.42
N ASP A 389 9.96 16.58 5.01
CA ASP A 389 9.72 17.14 3.68
C ASP A 389 10.85 16.79 2.70
N TRP A 390 10.54 15.87 1.77
CA TRP A 390 11.45 15.39 0.73
C TRP A 390 11.36 16.19 -0.58
N SER A 391 10.59 17.30 -0.61
CA SER A 391 10.34 18.06 -1.84
C SER A 391 11.62 18.52 -2.54
N ASN A 392 12.67 18.79 -1.76
CA ASN A 392 13.97 19.26 -2.24
C ASN A 392 15.06 18.18 -2.15
N ALA A 393 14.67 16.91 -1.94
CA ALA A 393 15.58 15.77 -1.87
C ALA A 393 16.06 15.29 -3.26
N GLY A 394 15.75 16.02 -4.33
CA GLY A 394 16.21 15.69 -5.68
C GLY A 394 15.41 14.58 -6.38
N ASN A 395 14.13 14.41 -6.03
CA ASN A 395 13.22 13.37 -6.55
C ASN A 395 13.77 11.94 -6.38
N PRO A 396 13.81 11.42 -5.13
CA PRO A 396 14.26 10.05 -4.84
C PRO A 396 13.55 8.97 -5.67
N PHE A 397 12.27 9.16 -5.99
CA PHE A 397 11.54 8.32 -6.93
C PHE A 397 11.79 8.79 -8.37
N ILE A 398 12.72 8.12 -9.07
CA ILE A 398 13.25 8.57 -10.39
C ILE A 398 12.15 8.80 -11.44
N VAL A 399 11.05 8.04 -11.36
CA VAL A 399 9.97 8.04 -12.36
C VAL A 399 8.87 9.08 -12.09
N THR A 400 8.89 9.78 -10.95
CA THR A 400 7.88 10.79 -10.60
C THR A 400 8.52 12.10 -10.15
N THR A 401 7.88 13.21 -10.51
CA THR A 401 8.23 14.56 -10.05
C THR A 401 7.29 15.06 -8.96
N GLU A 402 6.29 14.26 -8.58
CA GLU A 402 5.34 14.60 -7.54
C GLU A 402 6.09 14.82 -6.21
N LYS A 403 5.77 15.93 -5.55
CA LYS A 403 6.38 16.29 -4.27
C LYS A 403 5.67 15.54 -3.16
N PHE A 404 6.45 14.97 -2.25
CA PHE A 404 5.96 14.09 -1.20
C PHE A 404 6.68 14.35 0.12
N MET A 405 6.10 13.81 1.18
CA MET A 405 6.53 13.97 2.57
C MET A 405 6.34 12.65 3.32
N THR A 406 7.13 12.41 4.36
CA THR A 406 6.77 11.42 5.40
C THR A 406 5.86 12.09 6.41
N TYR A 407 4.70 11.52 6.68
CA TYR A 407 3.76 12.01 7.68
C TYR A 407 3.74 11.09 8.89
N PHE A 408 3.95 11.65 10.08
CA PHE A 408 3.86 10.94 11.34
C PHE A 408 2.56 11.30 12.07
N TYR A 409 1.62 10.36 12.14
CA TYR A 409 0.35 10.53 12.85
C TYR A 409 0.28 9.65 14.10
N GLU A 410 -0.28 10.19 15.17
CA GLU A 410 -0.50 9.50 16.44
C GLU A 410 -1.88 9.87 17.03
N LYS A 411 -2.38 9.14 18.04
CA LYS A 411 -3.66 9.49 18.69
C LYS A 411 -3.54 10.61 19.73
N ASN A 412 -2.32 11.03 20.06
CA ASN A 412 -2.10 12.12 21.02
C ASN A 412 -2.57 13.46 20.42
N PRO A 413 -3.41 14.23 21.12
CA PRO A 413 -3.87 15.52 20.61
C PRO A 413 -2.72 16.50 20.36
N VAL A 414 -2.78 17.17 19.21
CA VAL A 414 -1.82 18.21 18.81
C VAL A 414 -2.57 19.49 18.46
N ASP A 415 -2.17 20.61 19.05
CA ASP A 415 -2.69 21.93 18.71
C ASP A 415 -1.92 22.52 17.52
N TYR A 416 -2.52 22.43 16.33
CA TYR A 416 -1.92 22.91 15.08
C TYR A 416 -1.76 24.43 15.01
N SER A 417 -2.40 25.20 15.90
CA SER A 417 -2.21 26.66 15.97
C SER A 417 -0.84 27.03 16.55
N ASN A 418 -0.27 26.15 17.39
CA ASN A 418 1.10 26.22 17.91
C ASN A 418 2.12 25.60 16.94
N GLY A 419 1.63 24.89 15.94
CA GLY A 419 2.39 24.31 14.85
C GLY A 419 3.03 22.96 15.17
N ILE A 420 3.48 22.30 14.11
CA ILE A 420 4.15 21.01 14.14
C ILE A 420 5.53 21.11 13.47
N PRO A 421 6.55 20.36 13.97
CA PRO A 421 7.87 20.35 13.37
C PRO A 421 7.88 19.76 11.95
N ILE A 422 8.77 20.32 11.12
CA ILE A 422 9.10 19.79 9.78
C ILE A 422 10.62 19.62 9.68
N ASN A 423 11.09 18.45 9.25
CA ASN A 423 12.48 18.28 8.84
C ASN A 423 12.58 18.44 7.31
N LEU A 424 13.24 19.48 6.83
CA LEU A 424 13.33 19.80 5.41
C LEU A 424 14.63 19.24 4.82
N PHE A 425 14.53 18.28 3.90
CA PHE A 425 15.67 17.64 3.26
C PHE A 425 16.01 18.33 1.93
N TYR A 426 17.19 18.96 1.89
CA TYR A 426 17.74 19.58 0.68
C TYR A 426 18.93 18.77 0.18
N LYS A 427 18.80 18.13 -0.99
CA LYS A 427 19.93 17.43 -1.59
C LYS A 427 21.00 18.43 -2.03
N LYS A 428 22.26 18.19 -1.67
CA LYS A 428 23.39 19.01 -2.13
C LYS A 428 23.48 18.96 -3.67
N SER A 429 23.84 20.09 -4.28
CA SER A 429 23.82 20.27 -5.74
C SER A 429 24.85 19.41 -6.49
N ASN A 430 25.96 19.06 -5.82
CA ASN A 430 27.07 18.29 -6.39
C ASN A 430 26.85 16.77 -6.41
N VAL A 431 25.72 16.26 -5.88
CA VAL A 431 25.44 14.82 -5.79
C VAL A 431 24.23 14.47 -6.65
N LYS A 432 24.30 13.42 -7.48
CA LYS A 432 23.14 12.96 -8.25
C LYS A 432 22.27 12.04 -7.39
N ILE A 433 20.94 12.20 -7.46
CA ILE A 433 20.01 11.34 -6.69
C ILE A 433 20.14 9.86 -7.06
N THR A 434 20.48 9.57 -8.32
CA THR A 434 20.71 8.21 -8.81
C THR A 434 21.93 7.54 -8.16
N GLU A 435 22.92 8.32 -7.71
CA GLU A 435 24.06 7.82 -6.94
C GLU A 435 23.67 7.60 -5.48
N VAL A 436 22.88 8.50 -4.90
CA VAL A 436 22.34 8.37 -3.53
C VAL A 436 21.47 7.12 -3.41
N ASN A 437 20.66 6.82 -4.42
CA ASN A 437 19.77 5.65 -4.43
C ASN A 437 20.51 4.30 -4.45
N ARG A 438 21.83 4.27 -4.65
CA ARG A 438 22.64 3.04 -4.55
C ARG A 438 22.97 2.64 -3.11
N PHE A 439 22.72 3.52 -2.14
CA PHE A 439 22.96 3.24 -0.73
C PHE A 439 21.69 2.67 -0.07
N HIS A 440 21.90 1.76 0.88
CA HIS A 440 20.80 1.08 1.56
C HIS A 440 20.43 1.65 2.93
N THR A 441 21.29 2.48 3.54
CA THR A 441 21.05 3.06 4.87
C THR A 441 21.06 4.57 4.83
N PHE A 442 20.23 5.19 5.67
CA PHE A 442 20.15 6.65 5.74
C PHE A 442 21.47 7.27 6.21
N GLU A 443 22.15 6.63 7.17
CA GLU A 443 23.40 7.14 7.73
C GLU A 443 24.48 7.34 6.65
N LYS A 444 24.53 6.47 5.64
CA LYS A 444 25.49 6.59 4.52
C LYS A 444 25.17 7.74 3.56
N VAL A 445 23.92 8.21 3.53
CA VAL A 445 23.47 9.27 2.62
C VAL A 445 23.20 10.59 3.31
N LYS A 446 23.20 10.63 4.64
CA LYS A 446 22.91 11.80 5.46
C LYS A 446 23.72 13.02 5.04
N ASP A 447 25.01 12.83 4.77
CA ASP A 447 25.91 13.90 4.33
C ASP A 447 25.64 14.43 2.92
N PHE A 448 24.81 13.76 2.12
CA PHE A 448 24.35 14.28 0.82
C PHE A 448 23.17 15.25 0.95
N PHE A 449 22.60 15.37 2.14
CA PHE A 449 21.50 16.28 2.44
C PHE A 449 21.93 17.39 3.41
N GLN A 450 21.39 18.59 3.19
CA GLN A 450 21.29 19.61 4.22
C GLN A 450 19.89 19.49 4.83
N ILE A 451 19.83 19.22 6.13
CA ILE A 451 18.57 19.12 6.87
C ILE A 451 18.35 20.46 7.59
N LYS A 452 17.16 21.05 7.43
CA LYS A 452 16.76 22.29 8.12
C LYS A 452 15.46 22.08 8.89
N ASP A 453 15.34 22.74 10.03
CA ASP A 453 14.11 22.72 10.82
C ASP A 453 13.12 23.77 10.31
N GLY A 454 11.91 23.31 10.00
CA GLY A 454 10.75 24.14 9.67
C GLY A 454 9.58 23.88 10.61
N MET A 455 8.46 24.54 10.33
CA MET A 455 7.22 24.38 11.09
C MET A 455 6.00 24.47 10.16
N ALA A 456 4.97 23.66 10.43
CA ALA A 456 3.66 23.77 9.77
C ALA A 456 2.62 24.28 10.77
N TYR A 457 1.79 25.25 10.38
CA TYR A 457 0.76 25.83 11.24
C TYR A 457 -0.61 25.79 10.58
N GLN A 458 -1.66 25.50 11.35
CA GLN A 458 -3.03 25.78 10.95
C GLN A 458 -3.38 27.21 11.40
N LEU A 459 -3.42 28.15 10.47
CA LEU A 459 -3.63 29.58 10.78
C LEU A 459 -5.10 30.01 10.81
N SER A 460 -6.01 29.17 10.32
CA SER A 460 -7.44 29.46 10.27
C SER A 460 -8.18 28.41 11.07
N GLU A 461 -9.12 28.84 11.92
CA GLU A 461 -10.02 27.93 12.64
C GLU A 461 -11.02 27.26 11.68
N ASN A 462 -11.36 27.94 10.58
CA ASN A 462 -12.37 27.48 9.61
C ASN A 462 -11.79 26.63 8.47
N ARG A 463 -10.46 26.44 8.41
CA ARG A 463 -9.80 25.60 7.41
C ARG A 463 -8.72 24.73 8.03
N THR A 464 -8.68 23.47 7.61
CA THR A 464 -7.70 22.49 8.10
C THR A 464 -6.35 22.55 7.38
N GLY A 465 -6.21 23.40 6.36
CA GLY A 465 -4.98 23.50 5.56
C GLY A 465 -3.82 24.11 6.36
N PHE A 466 -2.63 23.56 6.17
CA PHE A 466 -1.41 24.01 6.83
C PHE A 466 -0.67 25.07 6.01
N THR A 467 -0.06 26.01 6.72
CA THR A 467 0.94 26.93 6.19
C THR A 467 2.33 26.43 6.59
N LEU A 468 3.18 26.14 5.61
CA LEU A 468 4.51 25.58 5.79
C LEU A 468 5.53 26.73 5.84
N LEU A 469 6.30 26.84 6.93
CA LEU A 469 7.40 27.78 7.08
C LEU A 469 8.74 27.03 7.05
N PRO A 470 9.68 27.42 6.17
CA PRO A 470 10.97 26.73 6.02
C PRO A 470 11.98 27.05 7.14
N GLU A 471 11.56 27.83 8.14
CA GLU A 471 12.32 28.22 9.32
C GLU A 471 11.37 28.59 10.46
N ARG A 472 11.87 28.53 11.70
CA ARG A 472 11.13 28.94 12.91
C ARG A 472 11.10 30.47 13.04
N ASP A 473 10.44 31.17 12.11
CA ASP A 473 10.28 32.62 12.16
C ASP A 473 8.90 33.05 12.69
N TYR A 474 8.88 33.42 13.97
CA TYR A 474 7.69 33.95 14.65
C TYR A 474 7.21 35.29 14.08
N THR A 475 8.09 36.08 13.47
CA THR A 475 7.75 37.36 12.84
C THR A 475 6.91 37.13 11.59
N ILE A 476 7.34 36.20 10.72
CA ILE A 476 6.57 35.80 9.55
C ILE A 476 5.24 35.17 9.98
N LEU A 477 5.25 34.28 10.97
CA LEU A 477 4.03 33.67 11.50
C LEU A 477 3.01 34.74 11.94
N ARG A 478 3.46 35.76 12.69
CA ARG A 478 2.60 36.85 13.17
C ARG A 478 2.01 37.65 12.02
N LYS A 479 2.80 37.93 10.98
CA LYS A 479 2.32 38.61 9.76
C LYS A 479 1.29 37.78 9.01
N LEU A 480 1.50 36.47 8.86
CA LEU A 480 0.56 35.58 8.18
C LEU A 480 -0.76 35.42 8.94
N LYS A 481 -0.72 35.41 10.28
CA LYS A 481 -1.94 35.43 11.11
C LYS A 481 -2.81 36.67 10.85
N LEU A 482 -2.23 37.81 10.48
CA LEU A 482 -2.99 39.03 10.13
C LEU A 482 -3.76 38.91 8.80
N ILE A 483 -3.36 37.98 7.92
CA ILE A 483 -3.99 37.77 6.60
C ILE A 483 -5.14 36.75 6.70
N SER A 484 -5.16 35.93 7.74
CA SER A 484 -6.22 34.94 8.01
C SER A 484 -7.48 35.65 8.52
N GLY A 485 -8.65 35.35 7.95
CA GLY A 485 -9.92 35.92 8.37
C GLY A 485 -10.92 36.06 7.24
N THR A 486 -11.95 36.88 7.48
CA THR A 486 -12.95 37.23 6.48
C THR A 486 -12.39 38.29 5.54
N SER A 487 -12.45 38.02 4.23
CA SER A 487 -12.15 39.00 3.19
C SER A 487 -13.46 39.57 2.64
N ASP A 488 -13.59 40.90 2.63
CA ASP A 488 -14.71 41.58 1.97
C ASP A 488 -14.68 41.38 0.44
N TYR A 489 -13.51 41.05 -0.10
CA TYR A 489 -13.34 40.73 -1.51
C TYR A 489 -13.87 39.33 -1.82
N LYS A 490 -15.03 39.29 -2.49
CA LYS A 490 -15.59 38.05 -3.04
C LYS A 490 -14.83 37.66 -4.31
N ALA A 491 -13.94 36.67 -4.20
CA ALA A 491 -13.30 36.07 -5.35
C ALA A 491 -14.38 35.52 -6.32
N ARG A 492 -14.22 35.79 -7.61
CA ARG A 492 -15.03 35.21 -8.68
C ARG A 492 -14.11 34.35 -9.52
N SER A 493 -14.52 33.13 -9.87
CA SER A 493 -13.85 32.40 -10.94
C SER A 493 -13.88 33.28 -12.19
N GLY A 494 -12.73 33.43 -12.84
CA GLY A 494 -12.63 34.14 -14.11
C GLY A 494 -13.39 33.42 -15.22
N VAL A 495 -13.16 33.83 -16.46
CA VAL A 495 -13.66 33.10 -17.63
C VAL A 495 -12.87 31.80 -17.76
N GLU A 496 -13.54 30.66 -17.60
CA GLU A 496 -12.98 29.33 -17.86
C GLU A 496 -13.37 28.87 -19.28
N PHE A 497 -12.41 28.33 -20.02
CA PHE A 497 -12.64 27.77 -21.36
C PHE A 497 -12.63 26.24 -21.28
N THR A 498 -13.77 25.66 -20.89
CA THR A 498 -13.95 24.20 -20.81
C THR A 498 -15.22 23.78 -21.57
N PRO A 499 -15.13 22.88 -22.58
CA PRO A 499 -13.91 22.31 -23.13
C PRO A 499 -13.12 23.34 -23.93
N ALA A 500 -11.81 23.44 -23.68
CA ALA A 500 -10.94 24.35 -24.43
C ALA A 500 -11.06 24.11 -25.94
N GLU A 501 -11.10 22.84 -26.38
CA GLU A 501 -11.19 22.47 -27.79
C GLU A 501 -12.42 23.04 -28.52
N VAL A 502 -13.51 23.37 -27.82
CA VAL A 502 -14.70 23.99 -28.45
C VAL A 502 -14.44 25.46 -28.82
N TYR A 503 -13.67 26.17 -28.00
CA TYR A 503 -13.49 27.62 -28.12
C TYR A 503 -12.21 28.01 -28.86
N PHE A 504 -11.19 27.14 -28.84
CA PHE A 504 -9.94 27.37 -29.54
C PHE A 504 -10.01 26.77 -30.94
N ILE A 505 -9.82 27.62 -31.96
CA ILE A 505 -9.77 27.24 -33.36
C ILE A 505 -8.42 27.62 -33.96
N GLU A 506 -7.92 26.81 -34.88
CA GLU A 506 -6.69 27.05 -35.62
C GLU A 506 -6.94 27.00 -37.13
N PRO A 507 -6.22 27.82 -37.92
CA PRO A 507 -6.40 27.84 -39.36
C PRO A 507 -5.89 26.52 -39.97
N GLU A 508 -6.76 25.81 -40.69
CA GLU A 508 -6.41 24.57 -41.37
C GLU A 508 -5.98 24.82 -42.81
N LYS A 509 -6.75 25.63 -43.56
CA LYS A 509 -6.51 25.85 -44.98
C LYS A 509 -6.98 27.22 -45.44
N ARG A 510 -6.14 27.94 -46.20
CA ARG A 510 -6.53 29.19 -46.86
C ARG A 510 -7.39 28.89 -48.09
N THR A 511 -8.56 29.53 -48.20
CA THR A 511 -9.49 29.37 -49.34
C THR A 511 -9.42 30.51 -50.33
N SER A 512 -9.06 31.72 -49.88
CA SER A 512 -8.91 32.89 -50.75
C SER A 512 -7.85 33.85 -50.20
N LYS A 513 -7.60 34.96 -50.91
CA LYS A 513 -6.61 35.97 -50.50
C LYS A 513 -6.84 36.49 -49.07
N ASN A 514 -8.05 36.46 -48.51
CA ASN A 514 -8.31 36.85 -47.11
C ASN A 514 -9.28 35.90 -46.36
N THR A 515 -9.35 34.62 -46.75
CA THR A 515 -10.31 33.67 -46.14
C THR A 515 -9.65 32.35 -45.79
N PHE A 516 -10.02 31.79 -44.63
CA PHE A 516 -9.47 30.53 -44.09
C PHE A 516 -10.59 29.62 -43.61
N TYR A 517 -10.40 28.30 -43.81
CA TYR A 517 -11.06 27.27 -43.03
C TYR A 517 -10.33 27.10 -41.70
N PHE A 518 -11.11 26.96 -40.64
CA PHE A 518 -10.63 26.73 -39.29
C PHE A 518 -11.12 25.37 -38.82
N ARG A 519 -10.30 24.72 -38.00
CA ARG A 519 -10.65 23.52 -37.26
C ARG A 519 -10.49 23.77 -35.76
N ASN A 520 -11.15 22.97 -34.94
CA ASN A 520 -10.92 22.99 -33.50
C ASN A 520 -9.47 22.63 -33.18
N SER A 521 -8.83 23.38 -32.29
CA SER A 521 -7.50 23.07 -31.78
C SER A 521 -7.57 21.78 -30.96
N GLU A 522 -6.66 20.84 -31.21
CA GLU A 522 -6.56 19.59 -30.46
C GLU A 522 -5.53 19.77 -29.33
N PHE A 523 -5.94 19.57 -28.06
CA PHE A 523 -5.01 19.62 -26.93
C PHE A 523 -4.72 18.21 -26.43
N LYS A 524 -3.43 17.83 -26.35
CA LYS A 524 -3.00 16.50 -25.88
C LYS A 524 -3.59 16.10 -24.53
N ASN A 525 -3.85 17.08 -23.66
CA ASN A 525 -4.32 16.87 -22.29
C ASN A 525 -5.81 17.25 -22.11
N SER A 526 -6.57 17.49 -23.18
CA SER A 526 -8.01 17.75 -23.02
C SER A 526 -8.73 16.47 -22.62
N VAL A 527 -9.50 16.55 -21.53
CA VAL A 527 -10.38 15.46 -21.08
C VAL A 527 -11.56 15.26 -22.03
N TYR A 528 -12.06 16.37 -22.61
CA TYR A 528 -13.18 16.38 -23.55
C TYR A 528 -12.66 16.73 -24.94
N LYS A 529 -12.74 15.77 -25.85
CA LYS A 529 -12.35 15.97 -27.25
C LYS A 529 -13.56 16.31 -28.11
N VAL A 530 -13.40 17.28 -29.01
CA VAL A 530 -14.44 17.53 -30.03
C VAL A 530 -14.43 16.36 -31.01
N ALA A 531 -15.59 15.72 -31.22
CA ALA A 531 -15.72 14.61 -32.16
C ALA A 531 -15.36 15.09 -33.57
N LYS A 532 -14.54 14.30 -34.29
CA LYS A 532 -14.26 14.58 -35.71
C LYS A 532 -15.51 14.28 -36.51
N ASN A 533 -16.14 15.32 -37.05
CA ASN A 533 -17.23 15.20 -38.03
C ASN A 533 -16.68 14.78 -39.39
#